data_AF-A0A959UUF5-F1
#
_entry.id   AF-A0A959UUF5-F1
#
_cell.length_a   1.000
_cell.length_b   1.000
_cell.length_c   1.000
_cell.angle_alpha   90.00
_cell.angle_beta   90.00
_cell.angle_gamma   90.00
#
_symmetry.space_group_name_H-M   'P 1'
#
loop_
_entity.id
_entity.type
_entity.pdbx_description
1 polymer ?
#
loop_
_entity_poly.entity_id
_entity_poly.type
_entity_poly.pdbx_seq_one_letter_code
_entity_poly.pdbx_strand_id
1 'polypeptide(L)'
;WTRYLTILICVFQAPSYIYATIDASARPEGTFWMFTSVVILSSSTLFVMWLGERITERGLGNGISLLIMIGIIANLPQAFIQEVVGRTGPGGGGLVLLLVEVVIWLLIIAGTILLVQGTRRIPVQFAKRVQGNKQYGGVRNYIPLKVNAAGVMPIIFAQAIVMIPLYLAQAFEEPP
;
A
#
# COMPACT_ATOMS: atom_id res chain seq x y z
N TRP A 1 8.58 -14.91 13.97
CA TRP A 1 7.17 -14.83 14.39
C TRP A 1 6.26 -14.28 13.30
N THR A 2 6.45 -13.05 12.81
CA THR A 2 5.60 -12.43 11.77
C THR A 2 5.52 -13.25 10.46
N ARG A 3 6.62 -13.90 10.06
CA ARG A 3 6.63 -14.83 8.90
C ARG A 3 5.69 -16.02 9.08
N TYR A 4 5.73 -16.66 10.24
CA TYR A 4 4.85 -17.80 10.55
C TYR A 4 3.38 -17.39 10.62
N LEU A 5 3.09 -16.19 11.14
CA LEU A 5 1.73 -15.64 11.14
C LEU A 5 1.22 -15.43 9.71
N THR A 6 2.08 -14.94 8.80
CA THR A 6 1.72 -14.74 7.39
C THR A 6 1.35 -16.07 6.73
N ILE A 7 2.12 -17.13 6.98
CA ILE A 7 1.81 -18.48 6.47
C ILE A 7 0.43 -18.94 6.94
N LEU A 8 0.13 -18.80 8.24
CA LEU A 8 -1.16 -19.21 8.80
C LEU A 8 -2.32 -18.44 8.18
N ILE A 9 -2.17 -17.12 8.03
CA ILE A 9 -3.19 -16.26 7.41
C ILE A 9 -3.40 -16.67 5.95
N CYS A 10 -2.33 -16.92 5.17
CA CYS A 10 -2.46 -17.33 3.78
C CYS A 10 -3.21 -18.66 3.62
N VAL A 11 -2.93 -19.65 4.47
CA VAL A 11 -3.62 -20.95 4.42
C VAL A 11 -5.11 -20.80 4.74
N PHE A 12 -5.47 -19.92 5.66
CA PHE A 12 -6.87 -19.65 5.98
C PHE A 12 -7.58 -18.82 4.90
N GLN A 13 -6.89 -17.85 4.30
CA GLN A 13 -7.47 -16.95 3.31
C GLN A 13 -7.55 -17.55 1.90
N ALA A 14 -6.65 -18.46 1.53
CA ALA A 14 -6.58 -19.01 0.17
C ALA A 14 -7.85 -19.74 -0.28
N PRO A 15 -8.51 -20.59 0.54
CA PRO A 15 -9.80 -21.18 0.18
C PRO A 15 -10.87 -20.10 -0.07
N SER A 16 -11.03 -19.15 0.86
CA SER A 16 -12.02 -18.07 0.74
C SER A 16 -11.82 -17.23 -0.53
N TYR A 17 -10.56 -16.97 -0.89
CA TYR A 17 -10.22 -16.27 -2.13
C TYR A 17 -10.63 -17.05 -3.38
N ILE A 18 -10.43 -18.38 -3.39
CA ILE A 18 -10.83 -19.24 -4.51
C ILE A 18 -12.36 -19.25 -4.66
N TYR A 19 -13.10 -19.36 -3.56
CA TYR A 19 -14.57 -19.33 -3.56
C TYR A 19 -15.13 -17.99 -4.07
N ALA A 20 -14.48 -16.87 -3.74
CA ALA A 20 -14.93 -15.54 -4.12
C ALA A 20 -14.59 -15.15 -5.58
N THR A 21 -13.55 -15.75 -6.17
CA THR A 21 -13.03 -15.32 -7.48
C THR A 21 -13.31 -16.28 -8.62
N ILE A 22 -13.59 -17.55 -8.33
CA ILE A 22 -13.83 -18.58 -9.35
C ILE A 22 -15.27 -19.06 -9.24
N ASP A 23 -16.03 -18.87 -10.32
CA ASP A 23 -17.41 -19.34 -10.43
C ASP A 23 -17.54 -20.84 -10.20
N ALA A 24 -18.68 -21.24 -9.64
CA ALA A 24 -18.98 -22.64 -9.31
C ALA A 24 -18.79 -23.60 -10.50
N SER A 25 -19.15 -23.15 -11.70
CA SER A 25 -19.06 -23.93 -12.94
C SER A 25 -17.65 -24.12 -13.48
N ALA A 26 -16.68 -23.32 -13.03
CA ALA A 26 -15.28 -23.38 -13.49
C ALA A 26 -14.36 -24.17 -12.53
N ARG A 27 -14.91 -24.68 -11.41
CA ARG A 27 -14.14 -25.42 -10.40
C ARG A 27 -14.19 -26.91 -10.67
N PRO A 28 -13.06 -27.56 -10.97
CA PRO A 28 -12.98 -29.01 -11.04
C PRO A 28 -13.41 -29.62 -9.70
N GLU A 29 -14.29 -30.62 -9.76
CA GLU A 29 -14.72 -31.33 -8.56
C GLU A 29 -13.55 -32.18 -8.03
N GLY A 30 -13.02 -31.81 -6.85
CA GLY A 30 -11.99 -32.61 -6.19
C GLY A 30 -11.24 -31.86 -5.08
N THR A 31 -11.14 -32.50 -3.92
CA THR A 31 -10.32 -32.03 -2.78
C THR A 31 -8.84 -31.88 -3.14
N PHE A 32 -8.35 -32.65 -4.12
CA PHE A 32 -6.98 -32.54 -4.64
C PHE A 32 -6.74 -31.21 -5.38
N TRP A 33 -7.72 -30.73 -6.15
CA TRP A 33 -7.62 -29.44 -6.85
C TRP A 33 -7.61 -28.27 -5.86
N MET A 34 -8.47 -28.32 -4.84
CA MET A 34 -8.48 -27.30 -3.78
C MET A 34 -7.15 -27.29 -3.01
N PHE A 35 -6.65 -28.47 -2.62
CA PHE A 35 -5.37 -28.57 -1.90
C PHE A 35 -4.19 -28.02 -2.71
N THR A 36 -4.07 -28.43 -3.98
CA THR A 36 -3.00 -27.94 -4.86
C THR A 36 -3.10 -26.43 -5.11
N SER A 37 -4.31 -25.91 -5.30
CA SER A 37 -4.55 -24.47 -5.48
C SER A 37 -4.16 -23.64 -4.25
N VAL A 38 -4.53 -24.10 -3.05
CA VAL A 38 -4.14 -23.46 -1.78
C VAL A 38 -2.63 -23.45 -1.59
N VAL A 39 -1.94 -24.55 -1.93
CA VAL A 39 -0.48 -24.63 -1.87
C VAL A 39 0.17 -23.69 -2.87
N ILE A 40 -0.33 -23.61 -4.11
CA ILE A 40 0.21 -22.72 -5.15
C ILE A 40 0.04 -21.25 -4.74
N LEU A 41 -1.15 -20.85 -4.27
CA LEU A 41 -1.40 -19.49 -3.81
C LEU A 41 -0.51 -19.13 -2.62
N SER A 42 -0.44 -20.00 -1.62
CA SER A 42 0.39 -19.79 -0.43
C SER A 42 1.89 -19.77 -0.77
N SER A 43 2.34 -20.61 -1.70
CA SER A 43 3.73 -20.62 -2.15
C SER A 43 4.08 -19.33 -2.89
N SER A 44 3.17 -18.84 -3.73
CA SER A 44 3.35 -17.59 -4.48
C SER A 44 3.44 -16.37 -3.56
N THR A 45 2.59 -16.27 -2.52
CA THR A 45 2.64 -15.15 -1.57
C THR A 45 3.92 -15.16 -0.73
N LEU A 46 4.40 -16.35 -0.32
CA LEU A 46 5.67 -16.48 0.40
C LEU A 46 6.87 -16.14 -0.49
N PHE A 47 6.81 -16.48 -1.77
CA PHE A 47 7.84 -16.08 -2.73
C PHE A 47 7.92 -14.55 -2.87
N VAL A 48 6.76 -13.87 -3.00
CA VAL A 48 6.71 -12.40 -3.07
C VAL A 48 7.21 -11.77 -1.77
N MET A 49 6.83 -12.32 -0.61
CA MET A 49 7.33 -11.85 0.69
C MET A 49 8.86 -11.96 0.76
N TRP A 50 9.41 -13.12 0.40
CA TRP A 50 10.85 -13.35 0.38
C TRP A 50 11.57 -12.36 -0.55
N LEU A 51 10.99 -12.09 -1.73
CA LEU A 51 11.53 -11.12 -2.67
C LEU A 51 11.54 -9.70 -2.06
N GLY A 52 10.48 -9.30 -1.36
CA GLY A 52 10.41 -8.03 -0.64
C GLY A 52 11.47 -7.91 0.46
N GLU A 53 11.76 -8.99 1.17
CA GLU A 53 12.84 -9.03 2.16
C GLU A 53 14.22 -8.88 1.49
N ARG A 54 14.46 -9.56 0.36
CA ARG A 54 15.69 -9.43 -0.42
C ARG A 54 15.91 -8.02 -0.97
N ILE A 55 14.85 -7.32 -1.38
CA ILE A 55 14.95 -5.91 -1.79
C ILE A 55 15.36 -5.03 -0.60
N THR A 56 14.79 -5.29 0.58
CA THR A 56 15.08 -4.53 1.80
C THR A 56 16.55 -4.71 2.21
N GLU A 57 17.08 -5.93 2.14
CA GLU A 57 18.48 -6.24 2.43
C GLU A 57 19.47 -5.53 1.50
N ARG A 58 19.07 -5.22 0.27
CA ARG A 58 19.89 -4.47 -0.70
C ARG A 58 19.87 -2.95 -0.48
N GLY A 59 19.18 -2.45 0.54
CA GLY A 59 19.26 -1.05 0.99
C GLY A 59 18.38 -0.05 0.21
N LEU A 60 17.46 -0.51 -0.65
CA LEU A 60 16.58 0.36 -1.44
C LEU A 60 15.35 0.90 -0.66
N GLY A 61 15.29 0.70 0.66
CA GLY A 61 14.16 1.07 1.53
C GLY A 61 13.35 -0.15 1.98
N ASN A 62 12.05 0.03 2.22
CA ASN A 62 11.15 -1.07 2.61
C ASN A 62 10.67 -1.82 1.35
N GLY A 63 11.22 -3.01 1.12
CA GLY A 63 10.96 -3.78 -0.09
C GLY A 63 9.51 -4.25 -0.24
N ILE A 64 8.80 -4.56 0.85
CA ILE A 64 7.36 -4.91 0.79
C ILE A 64 6.54 -3.69 0.33
N SER A 65 6.84 -2.49 0.83
CA SER A 65 6.17 -1.27 0.38
C SER A 65 6.44 -0.97 -1.09
N LEU A 66 7.65 -1.25 -1.59
CA LEU A 66 7.99 -1.06 -2.99
C LEU A 66 7.24 -2.04 -3.89
N LEU A 67 7.08 -3.30 -3.47
CA LEU A 67 6.29 -4.28 -4.21
C LEU A 67 4.83 -3.87 -4.34
N ILE A 68 4.22 -3.40 -3.25
CA ILE A 68 2.84 -2.89 -3.28
C ILE A 68 2.74 -1.67 -4.20
N MET A 69 3.70 -0.74 -4.12
CA MET A 69 3.73 0.45 -4.98
C MET A 69 3.79 0.07 -6.46
N ILE A 70 4.68 -0.85 -6.84
CA ILE A 70 4.81 -1.32 -8.22
C ILE A 70 3.51 -1.97 -8.69
N GLY A 71 2.86 -2.76 -7.83
CA GLY A 71 1.57 -3.37 -8.14
C GLY A 71 0.45 -2.35 -8.41
N ILE A 72 0.36 -1.28 -7.61
CA ILE A 72 -0.61 -0.20 -7.84
C ILE A 72 -0.31 0.53 -9.16
N ILE A 73 0.96 0.88 -9.39
CA ILE A 73 1.38 1.59 -10.61
C ILE A 73 1.14 0.74 -11.86
N ALA A 74 1.34 -0.57 -11.80
CA ALA A 74 1.10 -1.47 -12.93
C ALA A 74 -0.37 -1.49 -13.39
N ASN A 75 -1.31 -1.27 -12.47
CA ASN A 75 -2.76 -1.25 -12.77
C ASN A 75 -3.27 0.14 -13.20
N LEU A 76 -2.54 1.21 -12.90
CA LEU A 76 -2.96 2.59 -13.18
C LEU A 76 -3.24 2.82 -14.69
N PRO A 77 -2.39 2.40 -15.65
CA PRO A 77 -2.66 2.64 -17.07
C PRO A 77 -3.97 2.00 -17.54
N GLN A 78 -4.24 0.77 -17.10
CA GLN A 78 -5.47 0.07 -17.44
C GLN A 78 -6.70 0.76 -16.84
N ALA A 79 -6.62 1.16 -15.57
CA ALA A 79 -7.70 1.88 -14.90
C ALA A 79 -8.03 3.20 -15.60
N PHE A 80 -7.00 3.94 -16.05
CA PHE A 80 -7.19 5.20 -16.78
C PHE A 80 -7.88 4.98 -18.13
N ILE A 81 -7.49 3.95 -18.89
CA ILE A 81 -8.13 3.63 -20.17
C ILE A 81 -9.59 3.23 -19.95
N GLN A 82 -9.88 2.41 -18.95
CA GLN A 82 -11.24 1.99 -18.62
C GLN A 82 -12.12 3.19 -18.25
N GLU A 83 -11.58 4.14 -17.50
CA GLU A 83 -12.27 5.38 -17.14
C GLU A 83 -12.57 6.24 -18.37
N VAL A 84 -11.59 6.45 -19.25
CA VAL A 84 -11.77 7.22 -20.50
C VAL A 84 -12.84 6.57 -21.36
N VAL A 85 -12.81 5.26 -21.56
CA VAL A 85 -13.81 4.54 -22.36
C VAL A 85 -15.19 4.63 -21.71
N GLY A 86 -15.28 4.43 -20.39
CA GLY A 86 -16.54 4.49 -19.64
C GLY A 86 -17.20 5.86 -19.66
N ARG A 87 -16.41 6.95 -19.64
CA ARG A 87 -16.92 8.32 -19.69
C ARG A 87 -17.22 8.83 -21.10
N THR A 88 -16.59 8.25 -22.12
CA THR A 88 -16.80 8.63 -23.53
C THR A 88 -17.92 7.82 -24.21
N GLY A 89 -18.43 6.77 -23.55
CA GLY A 89 -19.55 5.96 -24.03
C GLY A 89 -20.94 6.62 -23.85
N PRO A 90 -22.01 6.02 -24.44
CA PRO A 90 -23.36 6.58 -24.36
C PRO A 90 -23.86 6.57 -22.90
N GLY A 91 -24.05 7.77 -22.33
CA GLY A 91 -24.48 7.94 -20.93
C GLY A 91 -23.36 8.28 -19.93
N GLY A 92 -22.10 8.30 -20.36
CA GLY A 92 -20.99 8.84 -19.58
C GLY A 92 -21.05 10.37 -19.56
N GLY A 93 -20.74 11.01 -18.43
CA GLY A 93 -20.83 12.47 -18.20
C GLY A 93 -19.99 13.36 -19.12
N GLY A 94 -19.50 12.84 -20.24
CA GLY A 94 -18.77 13.54 -21.28
C GLY A 94 -17.33 13.84 -20.89
N LEU A 95 -16.60 14.42 -21.85
CA LEU A 95 -15.21 14.84 -21.65
C LEU A 95 -15.06 15.91 -20.55
N VAL A 96 -16.13 16.67 -20.25
CA VAL A 96 -16.13 17.70 -19.21
C VAL A 96 -16.00 17.09 -17.81
N LEU A 97 -16.75 16.02 -17.52
CA LEU A 97 -16.71 15.37 -16.21
C LEU A 97 -15.37 14.65 -15.97
N LEU A 98 -14.81 14.05 -17.03
CA LEU A 98 -13.46 13.48 -16.99
C LEU A 98 -12.41 14.55 -16.66
N LEU A 99 -12.50 15.73 -17.27
CA LEU A 99 -11.56 16.82 -17.00
C LEU A 99 -11.65 17.28 -15.53
N VAL A 100 -12.87 17.44 -14.99
CA VAL A 100 -13.06 17.80 -13.57
C VAL A 100 -12.45 16.75 -12.64
N GLU A 101 -12.65 15.47 -12.92
CA GLU A 101 -12.09 14.36 -12.13
C GLU A 101 -10.56 14.36 -12.14
N VAL A 102 -9.93 14.54 -13.30
CA VAL A 102 -8.46 14.65 -13.43
C VAL A 102 -7.92 15.85 -12.64
N VAL A 103 -8.63 16.99 -12.67
CA VAL A 103 -8.24 18.18 -11.89
C VAL A 103 -8.33 17.91 -10.39
N ILE A 104 -9.40 17.26 -9.91
CA ILE A 104 -9.54 16.89 -8.50
C ILE A 104 -8.43 15.91 -8.09
N TRP A 105 -8.13 14.92 -8.93
CA TRP A 105 -7.06 13.96 -8.68
C TRP A 105 -5.70 14.64 -8.55
N LEU A 106 -5.38 15.57 -9.44
CA LEU A 106 -4.16 16.38 -9.36
C LEU A 106 -4.12 17.26 -8.10
N LEU A 107 -5.26 17.83 -7.69
CA LEU A 107 -5.37 18.63 -6.46
C LEU A 107 -5.07 17.78 -5.23
N ILE A 108 -5.63 16.57 -5.14
CA ILE A 108 -5.35 15.61 -4.06
C ILE A 108 -3.86 15.25 -4.03
N ILE A 109 -3.25 14.98 -5.20
CA ILE A 109 -1.81 14.70 -5.29
C ILE A 109 -0.99 15.90 -4.78
N ALA A 110 -1.30 17.12 -5.24
CA ALA A 110 -0.60 18.32 -4.79
C ALA A 110 -0.76 18.56 -3.28
N GLY A 111 -1.97 18.37 -2.75
CA GLY A 111 -2.27 18.50 -1.32
C GLY A 111 -1.52 17.48 -0.47
N THR A 112 -1.47 16.22 -0.90
CA THR A 112 -0.70 15.17 -0.20
C THR A 112 0.80 15.45 -0.22
N ILE A 113 1.35 15.94 -1.34
CA ILE A 113 2.76 16.34 -1.43
C ILE A 113 3.08 17.48 -0.45
N LEU A 114 2.23 18.51 -0.38
CA LEU A 114 2.41 19.64 0.53
C LEU A 114 2.43 19.18 1.99
N LEU A 115 1.51 18.27 2.36
CA LEU A 115 1.44 17.71 3.70
C LEU A 115 2.71 16.91 4.05
N VAL A 116 3.18 16.07 3.14
CA VAL A 116 4.38 15.22 3.35
C VAL A 116 5.66 16.04 3.41
N GLN A 117 5.79 17.09 2.60
CA GLN A 117 6.96 17.97 2.59
C GLN A 117 6.94 19.02 3.73
N GLY A 118 5.81 19.19 4.41
CA GLY A 118 5.68 20.06 5.57
C GLY A 118 6.66 19.66 6.68
N THR A 119 7.58 20.56 7.03
CA THR A 119 8.50 20.39 8.16
C THR A 119 8.43 21.57 9.11
N ARG A 120 8.26 21.27 10.41
CA ARG A 120 8.34 22.25 11.50
C ARG A 120 9.77 22.33 11.99
N ARG A 121 10.37 23.51 11.93
CA ARG A 121 11.74 23.75 12.41
C ARG A 121 11.70 24.22 13.86
N ILE A 122 12.22 23.41 14.79
CA ILE A 122 12.36 23.81 16.21
C ILE A 122 13.81 24.24 16.44
N PRO A 123 14.07 25.48 16.90
CA PRO A 123 15.43 25.95 17.14
C PRO A 123 16.01 25.26 18.38
N VAL A 124 17.23 24.74 18.26
CA VAL A 124 17.99 24.11 19.34
C VAL A 124 19.32 24.82 19.49
N GLN A 125 19.71 25.11 20.72
CA GLN A 125 21.02 25.65 21.04
C GLN A 125 21.90 24.48 21.47
N PHE A 126 22.86 24.09 20.65
CA PHE A 126 23.86 23.11 21.06
C PHE A 126 24.76 23.70 22.13
N ALA A 127 25.19 22.87 23.09
CA ALA A 127 26.03 23.28 24.19
C ALA A 127 27.32 23.92 23.66
N LYS A 128 27.62 25.14 24.12
CA LYS A 128 28.81 25.88 23.72
C LYS A 128 30.00 25.43 24.59
N ARG A 129 31.19 25.30 23.99
CA ARG A 129 32.42 25.35 24.79
C ARG A 129 32.72 26.81 25.12
N VAL A 130 32.71 27.15 26.40
CA VAL A 130 33.16 28.45 26.90
C VAL A 130 34.68 28.37 27.07
N GLN A 131 35.43 29.17 26.31
CA GLN A 131 36.87 29.36 26.52
C GLN A 131 37.11 30.86 26.75
N GLY A 132 37.39 31.25 28.00
CA GLY A 132 37.46 32.65 28.44
C GLY A 132 36.10 33.32 28.63
N ASN A 133 36.07 34.66 28.72
CA ASN A 133 34.86 35.48 28.94
C ASN A 133 34.03 35.72 27.65
N LYS A 134 34.32 34.99 26.56
CA LYS A 134 33.65 35.14 25.27
C LYS A 134 33.06 33.80 24.83
N GLN A 135 31.74 33.74 24.66
CA GLN A 135 31.06 32.60 24.07
C GLN A 135 31.30 32.62 22.55
N TYR A 136 32.13 31.71 22.04
CA TYR A 136 32.31 31.48 20.61
C TYR A 136 31.51 30.25 20.17
N GLY A 137 30.85 30.34 19.01
CA GLY A 137 30.05 29.26 18.46
C GLY A 137 28.60 29.30 18.97
N GLY A 138 27.71 29.85 18.16
CA GLY A 138 26.28 29.91 18.42
C GLY A 138 25.51 29.89 17.13
N VAL A 139 25.82 28.96 16.22
CA VAL A 139 24.96 28.73 15.07
C VAL A 139 23.66 28.16 15.63
N ARG A 140 22.55 28.90 15.43
CA ARG A 140 21.20 28.42 15.70
C ARG A 140 20.95 27.23 14.79
N ASN A 141 21.13 26.03 15.31
CA ASN A 141 20.74 24.83 14.60
C ASN A 141 19.26 24.56 14.85
N TYR A 142 18.58 23.92 13.91
CA TYR A 142 17.18 23.54 14.06
C TYR A 142 17.07 22.02 13.86
N ILE A 143 16.21 21.39 14.65
CA ILE A 143 15.78 20.02 14.38
C ILE A 143 14.52 20.12 13.52
N PRO A 144 14.56 19.64 12.26
CA PRO A 144 13.36 19.56 11.43
C PRO A 144 12.49 18.39 11.90
N LEU A 145 11.28 18.69 12.36
CA LEU A 145 10.25 17.68 12.61
C LEU A 145 9.30 17.66 11.43
N LYS A 146 9.20 16.52 10.73
CA LYS A 146 8.23 16.34 9.66
C LYS A 146 6.81 16.34 10.24
N VAL A 147 5.86 16.98 9.56
CA VAL A 147 4.44 17.00 9.94
C VAL A 147 3.85 15.58 9.86
N ASN A 148 4.26 14.82 8.84
CA ASN A 148 4.00 13.39 8.76
C ASN A 148 5.31 12.60 8.85
N ALA A 149 5.61 12.09 10.05
CA ALA A 149 6.76 11.21 10.28
C ALA A 149 6.46 9.74 9.93
N ALA A 150 5.16 9.40 9.84
CA ALA A 150 4.69 8.10 9.42
C ALA A 150 4.80 8.02 7.89
N GLY A 151 5.71 7.21 7.39
CA GLY A 151 5.79 6.92 5.95
C GLY A 151 4.55 6.17 5.45
N VAL A 152 4.75 5.26 4.50
CA VAL A 152 3.64 4.55 3.85
C VAL A 152 2.99 3.49 4.77
N MET A 153 3.65 3.12 5.88
CA MET A 153 3.25 1.97 6.71
C MET A 153 1.85 2.11 7.36
N PRO A 154 1.45 3.26 7.96
CA PRO A 154 0.11 3.36 8.56
C PRO A 154 -1.02 3.32 7.53
N ILE A 155 -0.78 3.81 6.31
CA ILE A 155 -1.75 3.74 5.22
C ILE A 155 -1.98 2.29 4.82
N ILE A 156 -0.90 1.51 4.68
CA ILE A 156 -0.98 0.06 4.39
C ILE A 156 -1.74 -0.67 5.50
N PHE A 157 -1.45 -0.35 6.75
CA PHE A 157 -2.12 -0.97 7.89
C PHE A 157 -3.62 -0.63 7.94
N ALA A 158 -3.99 0.61 7.65
CA ALA A 158 -5.39 1.03 7.55
C ALA A 158 -6.14 0.28 6.44
N GLN A 159 -5.52 0.16 5.26
CA GLN A 159 -6.11 -0.61 4.15
C GLN A 159 -6.29 -2.09 4.50
N ALA A 160 -5.29 -2.70 5.17
CA ALA A 160 -5.39 -4.09 5.61
C ALA A 160 -6.54 -4.29 6.62
N ILE A 161 -6.76 -3.36 7.56
CA ILE A 161 -7.88 -3.44 8.52
C ILE A 161 -9.22 -3.35 7.80
N VAL A 162 -9.38 -2.44 6.84
CA VAL A 162 -10.64 -2.28 6.08
C VAL A 162 -10.96 -3.52 5.25
N MET A 163 -9.94 -4.28 4.83
CA MET A 163 -10.14 -5.53 4.09
C MET A 163 -10.57 -6.73 4.96
N ILE A 164 -10.29 -6.74 6.26
CA ILE A 164 -10.61 -7.90 7.12
C ILE A 164 -12.12 -8.26 7.11
N PRO A 165 -13.05 -7.30 7.28
CA PRO A 165 -14.49 -7.61 7.24
C PRO A 165 -14.94 -8.16 5.89
N LEU A 166 -14.36 -7.68 4.78
CA LEU A 166 -14.69 -8.14 3.44
C LEU A 166 -14.30 -9.62 3.25
N TYR A 167 -13.11 -10.00 3.71
CA TYR A 167 -12.67 -11.40 3.63
C TYR A 167 -13.48 -12.33 4.53
N LEU A 168 -13.91 -11.85 5.71
CA LEU A 168 -14.81 -12.61 6.57
C LEU A 168 -16.18 -12.78 5.93
N ALA A 169 -16.76 -11.72 5.36
CA ALA A 169 -18.04 -11.80 4.66
C ALA A 169 -17.99 -12.81 3.51
N GLN A 170 -16.95 -12.77 2.68
CA GLN A 170 -16.73 -13.73 1.60
C GLN A 170 -16.48 -15.16 2.08
N ALA A 171 -15.98 -15.35 3.30
CA ALA A 171 -15.79 -16.68 3.87
C ALA A 171 -17.09 -17.29 4.39
N PHE A 172 -18.10 -16.47 4.73
CA PHE A 172 -19.39 -16.89 5.27
C PHE A 172 -20.55 -16.80 4.29
N GLU A 173 -20.40 -16.11 3.15
CA GLU A 173 -21.32 -16.24 2.02
C GLU A 173 -21.18 -17.66 1.44
N GLU A 174 -22.15 -18.52 1.76
CA GLU A 174 -22.34 -19.78 1.03
C GLU A 174 -22.49 -19.47 -0.46
N PRO A 175 -21.73 -20.14 -1.35
CA PRO A 175 -21.97 -20.01 -2.78
C PRO A 175 -23.39 -20.53 -3.10
N PRO A 176 -24.14 -19.87 -4.00
CA PRO A 176 -25.36 -20.44 -4.55
C PRO A 176 -25.10 -21.73 -5.33
#